data_AF-A0A3N5N0M6-F1
#
_entry.id   AF-A0A3N5N0M6-F1
#
_cell.length_a   1.000
_cell.length_b   1.000
_cell.length_c   1.000
_cell.angle_alpha   90.00
_cell.angle_beta   90.00
_cell.angle_gamma   90.00
#
_symmetry.space_group_name_H-M   'P 1'
#
loop_
_entity.id
_entity.type
_entity.pdbx_description
1 polymer ?
#
loop_
_entity_poly.entity_id
_entity_poly.type
_entity_poly.pdbx_seq_one_letter_code
_entity_poly.pdbx_strand_id
1 'polypeptide(L)'
;MRCHRRSPHSIYIFAAVEPGTDNGFALVMPHANTEAMQQFLDRFAATIADDEHVVMVLDQAGWHGSTALVVPGNITLVPLPPYSPELNPVERVWLYLKDRFLSHRL
;
A
#
# COMPACT_ATOMS: atom_id res chain seq x y z
N MET A 1 27.51 -26.89 -15.72
CA MET A 1 26.70 -26.66 -14.50
C MET A 1 26.03 -25.30 -14.59
N ARG A 2 24.74 -25.23 -14.95
CA ARG A 2 23.94 -24.01 -14.78
C ARG A 2 23.21 -24.14 -13.44
N CYS A 3 23.64 -23.37 -12.45
CA CYS A 3 22.88 -23.18 -11.22
C CYS A 3 21.61 -22.41 -11.60
N HIS A 4 20.48 -23.11 -11.72
CA HIS A 4 19.15 -22.49 -11.71
C HIS A 4 18.94 -21.90 -10.32
N ARG A 5 19.37 -20.65 -10.12
CA ARG A 5 18.97 -19.88 -8.95
C ARG A 5 17.49 -19.55 -9.15
N ARG A 6 16.59 -20.28 -8.50
CA ARG A 6 15.17 -19.89 -8.39
C ARG A 6 15.15 -18.47 -7.82
N SER A 7 14.67 -17.49 -8.57
CA SER A 7 14.31 -16.19 -8.00
C SER A 7 13.25 -16.43 -6.91
N PRO A 8 13.36 -15.85 -5.71
CA PRO A 8 12.27 -15.93 -4.75
C PRO A 8 11.02 -15.29 -5.38
N HIS A 9 9.90 -16.02 -5.35
CA HIS A 9 8.62 -15.45 -5.73
C HIS A 9 8.19 -14.47 -4.63
N SER A 10 8.34 -13.16 -4.89
CA SER A 10 7.83 -12.13 -4.01
C SER A 10 6.34 -11.91 -4.24
N ILE A 11 5.63 -11.59 -3.17
CA ILE A 11 4.25 -11.11 -3.22
C ILE A 11 4.19 -9.75 -2.53
N TYR A 12 3.34 -8.86 -3.01
CA TYR A 12 3.22 -7.50 -2.51
C TYR A 12 1.89 -7.34 -1.79
N ILE A 13 1.90 -6.57 -0.70
CA ILE A 13 0.67 -6.21 0.02
C ILE A 13 0.56 -4.69 -0.07
N PHE A 14 -0.55 -4.21 -0.59
CA PHE A 14 -0.97 -2.82 -0.50
C PHE A 14 -2.00 -2.73 0.61
N ALA A 15 -1.87 -1.78 1.53
CA ALA A 15 -2.91 -1.57 2.53
C ALA A 15 -3.04 -0.11 2.94
N ALA A 16 -4.25 0.21 3.38
CA ALA A 16 -4.62 1.44 4.06
C ALA A 16 -5.22 1.06 5.42
N VAL A 17 -4.94 1.88 6.43
CA VAL A 17 -5.50 1.73 7.77
C VAL A 17 -6.10 3.06 8.20
N GLU A 18 -7.22 3.01 8.90
CA GLU A 18 -7.81 4.19 9.50
C GLU A 18 -7.22 4.40 10.90
N PRO A 19 -6.48 5.50 11.16
CA PRO A 19 -5.82 5.68 12.45
C PRO A 19 -6.82 5.83 13.60
N GLY A 20 -6.60 5.08 14.69
CA GLY A 20 -7.45 5.14 15.89
C GLY A 20 -8.65 4.20 15.86
N THR A 21 -8.85 3.46 14.78
CA THR A 21 -9.84 2.38 14.67
C THR A 21 -9.16 1.05 14.32
N ASP A 22 -9.94 -0.03 14.27
CA ASP A 22 -9.47 -1.34 13.78
C ASP A 22 -9.76 -1.53 12.26
N ASN A 23 -10.18 -0.46 11.56
CA ASN A 23 -10.53 -0.55 10.15
C ASN A 23 -9.27 -0.53 9.27
N GLY A 24 -9.30 -1.36 8.23
CA GLY A 24 -8.26 -1.39 7.22
C GLY A 24 -8.73 -2.09 5.95
N PHE A 25 -8.03 -1.79 4.87
CA PHE A 25 -8.25 -2.37 3.55
C PHE A 25 -6.92 -2.82 2.99
N ALA A 26 -6.85 -4.03 2.44
CA ALA A 26 -5.62 -4.57 1.88
C ALA A 26 -5.87 -5.41 0.63
N LEU A 27 -4.94 -5.33 -0.31
CA LEU A 27 -4.87 -6.20 -1.49
C LEU A 27 -3.51 -6.89 -1.55
N VAL A 28 -3.54 -8.16 -1.93
CA VAL A 28 -2.36 -8.96 -2.23
C VAL A 28 -2.16 -8.96 -3.74
N MET A 29 -1.03 -8.43 -4.18
CA MET A 29 -0.74 -8.16 -5.59
C MET A 29 0.53 -8.89 -6.04
N PRO A 30 0.59 -9.36 -7.30
CA PRO A 30 1.79 -10.01 -7.84
C PRO A 30 2.94 -9.02 -8.09
N HIS A 31 2.63 -7.72 -8.20
CA HIS A 31 3.58 -6.67 -8.55
C HIS A 31 3.31 -5.40 -7.73
N ALA A 32 4.36 -4.61 -7.48
CA ALA A 32 4.25 -3.25 -6.96
C ALA A 32 4.60 -2.26 -8.07
N ASN A 33 3.58 -1.71 -8.71
CA ASN A 33 3.69 -0.75 -9.81
C ASN A 33 2.46 0.16 -9.87
N THR A 34 2.43 1.11 -10.82
CA THR A 34 1.33 2.06 -10.99
C THR A 34 0.00 1.37 -11.29
N GLU A 35 -0.02 0.29 -12.06
CA GLU A 35 -1.25 -0.47 -12.36
C GLU A 35 -1.84 -1.10 -11.10
N ALA A 36 -1.00 -1.72 -10.26
CA ALA A 36 -1.42 -2.28 -8.99
C ALA A 36 -1.95 -1.19 -8.03
N MET A 37 -1.33 -0.01 -8.03
CA MET A 37 -1.80 1.13 -7.25
C MET A 37 -3.15 1.65 -7.75
N GLN A 38 -3.37 1.72 -9.06
CA GLN A 38 -4.69 2.09 -9.61
C GLN A 38 -5.76 1.09 -9.17
N GLN A 39 -5.49 -0.21 -9.29
CA GLN A 39 -6.41 -1.25 -8.81
C GLN A 39 -6.70 -1.12 -7.32
N PHE A 40 -5.70 -0.77 -6.51
CA PHE A 40 -5.88 -0.52 -5.08
C PHE A 40 -6.82 0.67 -4.84
N LEU A 41 -6.61 1.81 -5.50
CA LEU A 41 -7.45 3.00 -5.38
C LEU A 41 -8.89 2.72 -5.83
N ASP A 42 -9.08 2.08 -6.97
CA ASP A 42 -10.42 1.78 -7.51
C ASP A 42 -11.21 0.86 -6.56
N ARG A 43 -10.54 -0.17 -6.02
CA ARG A 43 -11.17 -1.13 -5.10
C ARG A 43 -11.44 -0.51 -3.74
N PHE A 44 -10.53 0.31 -3.23
CA PHE A 44 -10.72 1.01 -1.97
C PHE A 44 -11.82 2.07 -2.07
N ALA A 45 -11.86 2.84 -3.17
CA ALA A 45 -12.91 3.84 -3.39
C ALA A 45 -14.31 3.25 -3.40
N ALA A 46 -14.46 2.02 -3.90
CA ALA A 46 -15.72 1.29 -3.92
C ALA A 46 -16.19 0.81 -2.53
N THR A 47 -15.34 0.90 -1.48
CA THR A 47 -15.74 0.56 -0.11
C THR A 47 -16.12 1.78 0.72
N ILE A 48 -15.88 3.00 0.22
CA ILE A 48 -16.20 4.26 0.91
C ILE A 48 -17.70 4.53 0.75
N ALA A 49 -18.37 4.96 1.83
CA ALA A 49 -19.80 5.31 1.75
C ALA A 49 -20.02 6.56 0.88
N ASP A 50 -21.22 6.68 0.29
CA ASP A 50 -21.54 7.77 -0.66
C ASP A 50 -21.41 9.18 -0.05
N ASP A 51 -21.54 9.31 1.27
CA ASP A 51 -21.43 10.57 2.03
C ASP A 51 -20.06 10.77 2.70
N GLU A 52 -19.08 9.91 2.41
CA GLU A 52 -17.73 9.96 2.97
C GLU A 52 -16.68 10.39 1.95
N HIS A 53 -15.63 11.06 2.45
CA HIS A 53 -14.45 11.42 1.67
C HIS A 53 -13.18 11.03 2.43
N VAL A 54 -12.30 10.28 1.80
CA VAL A 54 -11.07 9.79 2.45
C VAL A 54 -9.88 10.67 2.10
N VAL A 55 -9.16 11.12 3.12
CA VAL A 55 -7.80 11.66 2.96
C VAL A 55 -6.81 10.52 3.16
N MET A 56 -6.24 10.05 2.06
CA MET A 56 -5.25 8.97 2.07
C MET A 56 -3.85 9.57 2.15
N VAL A 57 -3.13 9.24 3.22
CA VAL A 57 -1.73 9.65 3.42
C VAL A 57 -0.80 8.56 2.88
N LEU A 58 0.20 8.94 2.11
CA LEU A 58 1.11 8.02 1.41
C LEU A 58 2.57 8.50 1.45
N ASP A 59 3.50 7.57 1.35
CA ASP A 59 4.92 7.87 1.16
C ASP A 59 5.23 8.29 -0.29
N GLN A 60 6.50 8.59 -0.56
CA GLN A 60 7.00 9.02 -1.88
C GLN A 60 7.39 7.86 -2.81
N ALA A 61 6.79 6.66 -2.68
CA ALA A 61 7.06 5.59 -3.64
C ALA A 61 6.73 6.04 -5.07
N GLY A 62 7.59 5.72 -6.04
CA GLY A 62 7.50 6.27 -7.40
C GLY A 62 6.16 6.01 -8.11
N TRP A 63 5.47 4.91 -7.77
CA TRP A 63 4.15 4.60 -8.32
C TRP A 63 3.01 5.36 -7.67
N HIS A 64 3.19 5.97 -6.48
CA HIS A 64 2.18 6.77 -5.80
C HIS A 64 1.99 8.17 -6.42
N GLY A 65 3.05 8.74 -6.99
CA GLY A 65 3.03 10.08 -7.61
C GLY A 65 2.96 10.05 -9.13
N SER A 66 2.65 8.89 -9.73
CA SER A 66 2.60 8.75 -11.18
C SER A 66 1.46 9.58 -11.77
N THR A 67 1.75 10.38 -12.81
CA THR A 67 0.75 11.15 -13.54
C THR A 67 -0.25 10.28 -14.30
N ALA A 68 0.00 8.97 -14.39
CA ALA A 68 -0.92 8.00 -14.97
C ALA A 68 -2.00 7.53 -13.98
N LEU A 69 -1.91 7.88 -12.69
CA LEU A 69 -2.96 7.54 -11.73
C LEU A 69 -4.19 8.43 -11.93
N VAL A 70 -5.36 7.80 -11.94
CA VAL A 70 -6.67 8.45 -11.89
C VAL A 70 -7.19 8.31 -10.46
N VAL A 71 -7.13 9.38 -9.68
CA VAL A 71 -7.60 9.36 -8.29
C VAL A 71 -9.14 9.41 -8.28
N PRO A 72 -9.83 8.46 -7.62
CA PRO A 72 -11.28 8.50 -7.46
C PRO A 72 -11.75 9.77 -6.75
N GLY A 73 -12.93 10.30 -7.14
CA GLY A 73 -13.41 11.60 -6.67
C GLY A 73 -13.70 11.72 -5.17
N ASN A 74 -13.84 10.58 -4.48
CA ASN A 74 -14.06 10.46 -3.04
C ASN A 74 -12.74 10.23 -2.25
N ILE A 75 -11.58 10.42 -2.89
CA ILE A 75 -10.26 10.28 -2.28
C ILE A 75 -9.41 11.52 -2.57
N THR A 76 -8.74 12.03 -1.54
CA THR A 76 -7.62 12.98 -1.67
C THR A 76 -6.32 12.30 -1.27
N LEU A 77 -5.34 12.29 -2.17
CA LEU A 77 -4.00 11.80 -1.88
C LEU A 77 -3.15 12.91 -1.22
N VAL A 78 -2.56 12.62 -0.06
CA VAL A 78 -1.65 13.52 0.67
C VAL A 78 -0.26 12.88 0.78
N PRO A 79 0.71 13.35 -0.03
CA PRO A 79 2.09 12.89 0.08
C PRO A 79 2.74 13.34 1.38
N LEU A 80 3.38 12.41 2.09
CA LEU A 80 4.27 12.73 3.21
C LEU A 80 5.59 13.33 2.74
N PRO A 81 6.27 14.10 3.60
CA PRO A 81 7.66 14.49 3.39
C PRO A 81 8.54 13.26 3.13
N PRO A 82 9.57 13.37 2.28
CA PRO A 82 10.51 12.29 2.05
C PRO A 82 11.16 11.82 3.36
N TYR A 83 11.33 10.50 3.49
CA TYR A 83 12.01 9.85 4.62
C TYR A 83 11.34 10.06 6.00
N SER A 84 10.01 10.21 6.04
CA SER A 84 9.22 10.32 7.28
C SER A 84 8.32 9.09 7.55
N PRO A 85 8.87 7.86 7.68
CA PRO A 85 8.06 6.67 7.93
C PRO A 85 7.31 6.71 9.27
N GLU A 86 7.81 7.46 10.25
CA GLU A 86 7.16 7.67 11.56
C GLU A 86 5.80 8.37 11.47
N LEU A 87 5.54 9.09 10.37
CA LEU A 87 4.29 9.77 10.10
C LEU A 87 3.28 8.91 9.36
N ASN A 88 3.67 7.71 8.90
CA ASN A 88 2.79 6.79 8.18
C ASN A 88 2.32 5.64 9.10
N PRO A 89 1.06 5.64 9.59
CA PRO A 89 0.57 4.66 10.56
C PRO A 89 0.71 3.20 10.09
N VAL A 90 0.59 2.94 8.78
CA VAL A 90 0.69 1.60 8.21
C VAL A 90 2.09 1.00 8.38
N GLU A 91 3.14 1.82 8.52
CA GLU A 91 4.52 1.33 8.73
C GLU A 91 4.65 0.54 10.03
N ARG A 92 3.89 0.89 11.08
CA ARG A 92 3.88 0.11 12.32
C ARG A 92 3.28 -1.28 12.11
N VAL A 93 2.24 -1.38 11.29
CA VAL A 93 1.63 -2.67 10.90
C VAL A 93 2.64 -3.49 10.08
N TRP A 94 3.35 -2.87 9.14
CA TRP A 94 4.40 -3.53 8.38
C TRP A 94 5.54 -4.05 9.23
N LEU A 95 6.02 -3.26 10.19
CA LEU A 95 7.05 -3.71 11.12
C LEU A 95 6.59 -4.93 11.92
N TYR A 96 5.36 -4.90 12.43
CA TYR A 96 4.77 -6.02 13.18
C TYR A 96 4.67 -7.29 12.32
N LEU A 97 4.12 -7.17 11.11
CA LEU A 97 3.94 -8.32 10.21
C LEU A 97 5.29 -8.90 9.75
N LYS A 98 6.26 -8.05 9.40
CA LYS A 98 7.61 -8.49 9.01
C LYS A 98 8.33 -9.18 10.18
N ASP A 99 8.24 -8.63 11.38
CA ASP A 99 8.91 -9.22 12.55
C ASP A 99 8.34 -10.61 12.91
N ARG A 100 7.04 -10.82 12.73
CA ARG A 100 6.37 -12.03 13.24
C ARG A 100 6.02 -13.09 12.21
N PHE A 101 5.68 -12.69 10.99
CA PHE A 101 5.01 -13.58 10.03
C PHE A 101 5.64 -13.57 8.64
N LEU A 102 6.19 -12.44 8.19
CA LEU A 102 6.57 -12.24 6.79
C LEU A 102 8.09 -12.13 6.57
N SER A 103 8.90 -12.21 7.63
CA SER A 103 10.33 -12.39 7.46
C SER A 103 10.63 -13.83 7.06
N HIS A 104 11.46 -14.01 6.03
CA HIS A 104 12.12 -15.28 5.77
C HIS A 104 13.12 -15.57 6.91
N ARG A 105 12.61 -15.91 8.10
CA ARG A 105 13.38 -16.50 9.18
C ARG A 105 13.57 -17.97 8.81
N LEU A 106 14.74 -18.28 8.26
CA LEU A 106 15.26 -19.65 8.19
C LEU A 106 15.86 -20.03 9.54
#